data_AF-A0A840PZQ5-F1
#
_entry.id   AF-A0A840PZQ5-F1
#
_cell.length_a   1.000
_cell.length_b   1.000
_cell.length_c   1.000
_cell.angle_alpha   90.00
_cell.angle_beta   90.00
_cell.angle_gamma   90.00
#
_symmetry.space_group_name_H-M   'P 1'
#
loop_
_entity.id
_entity.type
_entity.pdbx_description
1 polymer ?
#
loop_
_entity_poly.entity_id
_entity_poly.type
_entity_poly.pdbx_seq_one_letter_code
_entity_poly.pdbx_strand_id
1 'polypeptide(L)'
;MGEIYNANKDVLPKKIPWLMKQTWTDILFLHYPVKKDVLEAHLPPNLMLDTFEGQGWVTIVSYLTKAIGIRGIPSVPMGRGIPGLNVRTYVKAGNKPGIYFFQLAIRHRVTAKLAKVLFHLPYIYLDMSLLKSEKQFHSESSRIYSLPFKCQYNVHSQASRMKQGTLGEWLLERYCFYTTNPQGKLLRCDIYHEPWIVHDVELMEVEHNILSTALNISSKAINPIPHYSKQLSVHIWPLISI
;
A
#
# COMPACT_ATOMS: atom_id res chain seq x y z
N MET A 1 5.14 -30.42 -0.22
CA MET A 1 4.98 -29.32 -1.19
C MET A 1 4.08 -28.28 -0.53
N GLY A 2 4.59 -27.07 -0.30
CA GLY A 2 3.77 -25.98 0.28
C GLY A 2 2.68 -25.55 -0.69
N GLU A 3 1.58 -24.99 -0.17
CA GLU A 3 0.53 -24.41 -1.00
C GLU A 3 1.10 -23.27 -1.86
N ILE A 4 0.83 -23.32 -3.17
CA ILE A 4 1.20 -22.24 -4.08
C ILE A 4 0.35 -21.02 -3.73
N TYR A 5 1.01 -19.87 -3.52
CA TYR A 5 0.32 -18.62 -3.24
C TYR A 5 -0.69 -18.28 -4.35
N ASN A 6 -1.92 -17.94 -3.95
CA ASN A 6 -2.97 -17.49 -4.85
C ASN A 6 -3.58 -16.19 -4.34
N ALA A 7 -3.40 -15.12 -5.12
CA ALA A 7 -3.88 -13.79 -4.77
C ALA A 7 -5.41 -13.64 -4.85
N ASN A 8 -6.11 -14.62 -5.43
CA ASN A 8 -7.55 -14.59 -5.67
C ASN A 8 -8.01 -13.30 -6.39
N LYS A 9 -7.19 -12.82 -7.33
CA LYS A 9 -7.36 -11.53 -8.00
C LYS A 9 -8.65 -11.41 -8.81
N ASP A 10 -9.11 -12.52 -9.40
CA ASP A 10 -10.31 -12.56 -10.25
C ASP A 10 -11.60 -12.81 -9.45
N VAL A 11 -11.49 -13.03 -8.13
CA VAL A 11 -12.63 -13.19 -7.22
C VAL A 11 -13.18 -11.81 -6.85
N LEU A 12 -13.82 -11.16 -7.82
CA LEU A 12 -14.41 -9.82 -7.68
C LEU A 12 -15.93 -9.89 -7.41
N PRO A 13 -16.53 -8.83 -6.81
CA PRO A 13 -17.98 -8.75 -6.65
C PRO A 13 -18.71 -8.82 -8.01
N LYS A 14 -19.48 -9.89 -8.25
CA LYS A 14 -20.16 -10.12 -9.54
C LYS A 14 -21.32 -9.16 -9.82
N LYS A 15 -22.04 -8.74 -8.76
CA LYS A 15 -23.27 -7.93 -8.86
C LYS A 15 -23.03 -6.43 -8.65
N ILE A 16 -21.83 -6.04 -8.22
CA ILE A 16 -21.50 -4.66 -7.86
C ILE A 16 -20.39 -4.19 -8.79
N PRO A 17 -20.60 -3.16 -9.61
CA PRO A 17 -19.55 -2.65 -10.48
C PRO A 17 -18.45 -1.96 -9.65
N TRP A 18 -17.24 -1.86 -10.23
CA TRP A 18 -16.21 -0.98 -9.66
C TRP A 18 -16.71 0.47 -9.56
N LEU A 19 -16.26 1.19 -8.55
CA LEU A 19 -16.70 2.55 -8.23
C LEU A 19 -15.72 3.60 -8.77
N MET A 20 -14.42 3.38 -8.57
CA MET A 20 -13.37 4.33 -8.92
C MET A 20 -12.25 3.69 -9.71
N LYS A 21 -11.54 4.52 -10.46
CA LYS A 21 -10.26 4.20 -11.08
C LYS A 21 -9.21 5.19 -10.64
N GLN A 22 -8.00 4.72 -10.38
CA GLN A 22 -6.83 5.56 -10.15
C GLN A 22 -5.70 5.15 -11.07
N THR A 23 -4.85 6.11 -11.43
CA THR A 23 -3.55 5.84 -12.06
C THR A 23 -2.47 6.31 -11.12
N TRP A 24 -1.62 5.37 -10.71
CA TRP A 24 -0.47 5.63 -9.86
C TRP A 24 0.80 5.59 -10.71
N THR A 25 1.78 6.44 -10.40
CA THR A 25 3.10 6.42 -11.00
C THR A 25 4.19 6.53 -9.95
N ASP A 26 5.40 6.16 -10.35
CA ASP A 26 6.61 6.30 -9.53
C ASP A 26 6.43 5.64 -8.16
N ILE A 27 6.07 4.35 -8.19
CA ILE A 27 5.60 3.60 -7.03
C ILE A 27 6.80 2.85 -6.46
N LEU A 28 7.31 3.31 -5.30
CA LEU A 28 8.37 2.65 -4.56
C LEU A 28 7.76 1.86 -3.41
N PHE A 29 8.13 0.59 -3.31
CA PHE A 29 7.84 -0.28 -2.17
C PHE A 29 9.10 -0.50 -1.36
N LEU A 30 9.01 -0.35 -0.05
CA LEU A 30 10.05 -0.74 0.90
C LEU A 30 9.46 -1.75 1.88
N HIS A 31 9.87 -3.01 1.76
CA HIS A 31 9.34 -4.12 2.54
C HIS A 31 10.26 -4.46 3.71
N TYR A 32 9.72 -4.45 4.93
CA TYR A 32 10.44 -4.73 6.16
C TYR A 32 9.90 -6.03 6.78
N PRO A 33 10.76 -7.02 7.07
CA PRO A 33 10.35 -8.15 7.88
C PRO A 33 10.06 -7.68 9.31
N VAL A 34 8.93 -8.12 9.86
CA VAL A 34 8.51 -7.80 11.23
C VAL A 34 7.97 -9.07 11.90
N LYS A 35 8.36 -9.30 13.15
CA LYS A 35 7.90 -10.44 13.94
C LYS A 35 6.37 -10.54 13.90
N LYS A 36 5.89 -11.76 13.67
CA LYS A 36 4.46 -12.10 13.56
C LYS A 36 3.65 -11.53 14.73
N ASP A 37 4.04 -11.86 15.97
CA ASP A 37 3.31 -11.50 17.18
C ASP A 37 3.20 -9.98 17.39
N VAL A 38 4.19 -9.22 16.92
CA VAL A 38 4.16 -7.76 16.97
C VAL A 38 3.07 -7.21 16.06
N LEU A 39 2.92 -7.77 14.85
CA LEU A 39 1.88 -7.32 13.91
C LEU A 39 0.48 -7.75 14.35
N GLU A 40 0.34 -8.98 14.85
CA GLU A 40 -0.96 -9.49 15.33
C GLU A 40 -1.55 -8.60 16.44
N ALA A 41 -0.72 -8.06 17.33
CA ALA A 41 -1.15 -7.13 18.38
C ALA A 41 -1.77 -5.82 17.87
N HIS A 42 -1.55 -5.46 16.59
CA HIS A 42 -2.05 -4.23 15.97
C HIS A 42 -3.23 -4.47 15.02
N LEU A 43 -3.68 -5.72 14.84
CA LEU A 43 -4.78 -6.05 13.95
C LEU A 43 -6.13 -5.99 14.67
N PRO A 44 -7.22 -5.61 13.96
CA PRO A 44 -8.56 -5.73 14.50
C PRO A 44 -8.93 -7.18 14.85
N PRO A 45 -9.83 -7.39 15.82
CA PRO A 45 -10.40 -8.71 16.08
C PRO A 45 -11.01 -9.29 14.79
N ASN A 46 -10.79 -10.59 14.56
CA ASN A 46 -11.27 -11.34 13.37
C ASN A 46 -10.54 -11.09 12.05
N LEU A 47 -9.44 -10.33 12.05
CA LEU A 47 -8.54 -10.24 10.90
C LEU A 47 -7.25 -11.01 11.18
N MET A 48 -6.98 -12.03 10.36
CA MET A 48 -5.78 -12.86 10.55
C MET A 48 -4.59 -12.23 9.84
N LEU A 49 -3.44 -12.23 10.50
CA LEU A 49 -2.18 -11.90 9.85
C LEU A 49 -1.87 -12.96 8.78
N ASP A 50 -1.45 -12.50 7.61
CA ASP A 50 -0.92 -13.35 6.55
C ASP A 50 0.60 -13.28 6.58
N THR A 51 1.26 -14.43 6.58
CA THR A 51 2.72 -14.52 6.69
C THR A 51 3.29 -15.28 5.49
N PHE A 52 4.52 -14.93 5.12
CA PHE A 52 5.28 -15.69 4.14
C PHE A 52 6.31 -16.52 4.90
N GLU A 53 6.22 -17.86 4.79
CA GLU A 53 7.11 -18.78 5.51
C GLU A 53 7.15 -18.50 7.04
N GLY A 54 6.02 -18.09 7.62
CA GLY A 54 5.91 -17.75 9.04
C GLY A 54 6.36 -16.32 9.39
N GLN A 55 7.01 -15.60 8.47
CA GLN A 55 7.46 -14.22 8.66
C GLN A 55 6.36 -13.21 8.32
N GLY A 56 6.14 -12.26 9.23
CA GLY A 56 5.28 -11.10 9.02
C GLY A 56 6.01 -9.97 8.27
N TRP A 57 5.26 -9.11 7.60
CA TRP A 57 5.84 -8.05 6.76
C TRP A 57 5.06 -6.74 6.88
N VAL A 58 5.80 -5.64 6.84
CA VAL A 58 5.28 -4.28 6.70
C VAL A 58 5.84 -3.66 5.45
N THR A 59 5.03 -2.90 4.72
CA THR A 59 5.48 -2.18 3.55
C THR A 59 5.15 -0.71 3.67
N ILE A 60 6.16 0.11 3.42
CA ILE A 60 5.98 1.53 3.17
C ILE A 60 5.94 1.70 1.65
N VAL A 61 4.88 2.28 1.12
CA VAL A 61 4.76 2.56 -0.32
C VAL A 61 4.63 4.05 -0.54
N SER A 62 5.55 4.63 -1.30
CA SER A 62 5.45 6.00 -1.79
C SER A 62 5.09 5.99 -3.26
N TYR A 63 4.22 6.92 -3.69
CA TYR A 63 3.71 6.97 -5.05
C TYR A 63 3.16 8.35 -5.41
N LEU A 64 2.92 8.57 -6.69
CA LEU A 64 2.14 9.69 -7.21
C LEU A 64 0.80 9.21 -7.74
N THR A 65 -0.29 9.90 -7.41
CA THR A 65 -1.57 9.72 -8.07
C THR A 65 -1.70 10.68 -9.24
N LYS A 66 -1.70 10.17 -10.48
CA LYS A 66 -1.73 10.95 -11.72
C LYS A 66 -3.12 11.20 -12.27
N ALA A 67 -4.07 10.33 -11.98
CA ALA A 67 -5.46 10.51 -12.40
C ALA A 67 -6.39 9.79 -11.43
N ILE A 68 -7.57 10.37 -11.20
CA ILE A 68 -8.66 9.77 -10.42
C ILE A 68 -9.95 9.92 -11.22
N GLY A 69 -10.74 8.87 -11.31
CA GLY A 69 -12.03 8.88 -11.96
C GLY A 69 -13.06 8.05 -11.21
N ILE A 70 -14.32 8.41 -11.35
CA ILE A 70 -15.47 7.60 -10.94
C ILE A 70 -15.98 6.86 -12.16
N ARG A 71 -16.52 5.65 -11.99
CA ARG A 71 -17.07 4.86 -13.09
C ARG A 71 -18.11 5.65 -13.89
N GLY A 72 -17.97 5.61 -15.21
CA GLY A 72 -18.86 6.31 -16.15
C GLY A 72 -18.52 7.79 -16.38
N ILE A 73 -17.53 8.34 -15.69
CA ILE A 73 -17.09 9.73 -15.84
C ILE A 73 -15.61 9.74 -16.29
N PRO A 74 -15.21 10.63 -17.22
CA PRO A 74 -13.81 10.80 -17.57
C PRO A 74 -12.94 11.07 -16.34
N SER A 75 -11.74 10.48 -16.32
CA SER A 75 -10.81 10.68 -15.20
C SER A 75 -10.24 12.09 -15.21
N VAL A 76 -10.09 12.69 -14.03
CA VAL A 76 -9.46 14.00 -13.85
C VAL A 76 -7.95 13.81 -13.75
N PRO A 77 -7.14 14.42 -14.64
CA PRO A 77 -5.69 14.38 -14.55
C PRO A 77 -5.20 15.30 -13.41
N MET A 78 -4.17 14.85 -12.69
CA MET A 78 -3.63 15.52 -11.50
C MET A 78 -2.30 16.23 -11.78
N GLY A 79 -2.10 16.74 -13.00
CA GLY A 79 -0.88 17.45 -13.42
C GLY A 79 0.41 16.67 -13.09
N ARG A 80 1.23 17.23 -12.19
CA ARG A 80 2.48 16.59 -11.73
C ARG A 80 2.26 15.34 -10.87
N GLY A 81 1.04 15.07 -10.43
CA GLY A 81 0.64 13.95 -9.59
C GLY A 81 0.59 14.36 -8.12
N ILE A 82 -0.34 13.77 -7.37
CA ILE A 82 -0.49 14.01 -5.92
C ILE A 82 0.33 12.94 -5.17
N PRO A 83 1.34 13.33 -4.37
CA PRO A 83 2.08 12.37 -3.57
C PRO A 83 1.21 11.67 -2.54
N GLY A 84 1.46 10.37 -2.40
CA GLY A 84 0.85 9.48 -1.41
C GLY A 84 1.90 8.62 -0.73
N LEU A 85 1.63 8.28 0.52
CA LEU A 85 2.39 7.32 1.31
C LEU A 85 1.41 6.35 1.96
N ASN A 86 1.69 5.05 1.92
CA ASN A 86 0.91 4.06 2.67
C ASN A 86 1.84 3.19 3.53
N VAL A 87 1.37 2.85 4.72
CA VAL A 87 2.04 1.96 5.65
C VAL A 87 1.08 0.82 5.90
N ARG A 88 1.45 -0.38 5.43
CA ARG A 88 0.53 -1.51 5.37
C ARG A 88 1.18 -2.81 5.82
N THR A 89 0.37 -3.74 6.27
CA THR A 89 0.74 -5.14 6.47
C THR A 89 -0.17 -6.06 5.67
N TYR A 90 0.09 -7.36 5.75
CA TYR A 90 -0.55 -8.40 4.96
C TYR A 90 -1.44 -9.25 5.84
N VAL A 91 -2.66 -9.44 5.40
CA VAL A 91 -3.73 -10.08 6.19
C VAL A 91 -4.55 -10.98 5.29
N LYS A 92 -5.36 -11.84 5.89
CA LYS A 92 -6.35 -12.64 5.19
C LYS A 92 -7.64 -12.73 5.97
N ALA A 93 -8.76 -12.80 5.24
CA ALA A 93 -10.06 -13.18 5.78
C ALA A 93 -10.59 -14.36 4.97
N GLY A 94 -10.73 -15.51 5.63
CA GLY A 94 -10.93 -16.80 4.94
C GLY A 94 -9.77 -17.08 3.98
N ASN A 95 -10.08 -17.41 2.73
CA ASN A 95 -9.09 -17.74 1.70
C ASN A 95 -8.63 -16.53 0.88
N LYS A 96 -9.08 -15.31 1.19
CA LYS A 96 -8.71 -14.13 0.40
C LYS A 96 -7.59 -13.33 1.09
N PRO A 97 -6.38 -13.28 0.51
CA PRO A 97 -5.31 -12.43 1.00
C PRO A 97 -5.54 -10.98 0.59
N GLY A 98 -5.17 -10.06 1.47
CA GLY A 98 -5.29 -8.62 1.26
C GLY A 98 -4.27 -7.84 2.07
N ILE A 99 -4.48 -6.53 2.13
CA ILE A 99 -3.67 -5.62 2.94
C ILE A 99 -4.51 -4.96 4.02
N TYR A 100 -3.85 -4.62 5.12
CA TYR A 100 -4.39 -3.76 6.16
C TYR A 100 -3.51 -2.53 6.27
N PHE A 101 -4.12 -1.35 6.30
CA PHE A 101 -3.39 -0.10 6.42
C PHE A 101 -3.27 0.32 7.88
N PHE A 102 -2.05 0.45 8.37
CA PHE A 102 -1.81 1.17 9.63
C PHE A 102 -2.02 2.66 9.43
N GLN A 103 -1.58 3.17 8.28
CA GLN A 103 -1.62 4.59 7.99
C GLN A 103 -1.62 4.84 6.49
N LEU A 104 -2.41 5.83 6.07
CA LEU A 104 -2.38 6.41 4.73
C LEU A 104 -2.13 7.91 4.84
N ALA A 105 -1.26 8.46 4.00
CA ALA A 105 -1.00 9.88 3.93
C ALA A 105 -1.11 10.36 2.48
N ILE A 106 -1.67 11.55 2.28
CA ILE A 106 -1.82 12.16 0.96
C ILE A 106 -1.67 13.68 1.05
N ARG A 107 -0.99 14.30 0.08
CA ARG A 107 -0.87 15.76 -0.03
C ARG A 107 -2.13 16.38 -0.66
N HIS A 108 -3.31 16.00 -0.20
CA HIS A 108 -4.58 16.59 -0.62
C HIS A 108 -5.65 16.47 0.48
N ARG A 109 -5.92 17.56 1.19
CA ARG A 109 -6.75 17.56 2.41
C ARG A 109 -8.17 17.05 2.17
N VAL A 110 -8.78 17.40 1.03
CA VAL A 110 -10.14 16.99 0.69
C VAL A 110 -10.20 15.49 0.40
N THR A 111 -9.23 14.96 -0.36
CA THR A 111 -9.16 13.52 -0.64
C THR A 111 -8.91 12.72 0.62
N ALA A 112 -8.05 13.21 1.53
CA ALA A 112 -7.81 12.56 2.83
C ALA A 112 -9.10 12.44 3.64
N LYS A 113 -9.88 13.53 3.74
CA LYS A 113 -11.17 13.52 4.45
C LYS A 113 -12.19 12.60 3.78
N LEU A 114 -12.33 12.69 2.45
CA LEU A 114 -13.31 11.88 1.71
C LEU A 114 -12.98 10.38 1.82
N ALA A 115 -11.72 10.01 1.70
CA ALA A 115 -11.30 8.62 1.82
C ALA A 115 -11.47 8.08 3.25
N LYS A 116 -11.21 8.90 4.28
CA LYS A 116 -11.49 8.54 5.68
C LYS A 116 -12.97 8.25 5.91
N VAL A 117 -13.86 9.03 5.29
CA VAL A 117 -15.31 8.86 5.42
C VAL A 117 -15.83 7.69 4.59
N LEU A 118 -15.49 7.62 3.31
CA LEU A 118 -16.04 6.62 2.39
C LEU A 118 -15.44 5.23 2.56
N PHE A 119 -14.16 5.15 2.97
CA PHE A 119 -13.44 3.87 3.04
C PHE A 119 -13.07 3.46 4.46
N HIS A 120 -13.44 4.23 5.50
CA HIS A 120 -13.01 4.01 6.88
C HIS A 120 -11.49 3.80 7.01
N LEU A 121 -10.72 4.54 6.21
CA LEU A 121 -9.27 4.40 6.15
C LEU A 121 -8.58 5.43 7.05
N PRO A 122 -7.44 5.08 7.67
CA PRO A 122 -6.67 6.00 8.50
C PRO A 122 -5.90 6.99 7.61
N TYR A 123 -6.60 7.87 6.90
CA TYR A 123 -5.99 8.93 6.09
C TYR A 123 -5.59 10.14 6.95
N ILE A 124 -4.36 10.61 6.75
CA ILE A 124 -3.88 11.91 7.20
C ILE A 124 -3.46 12.77 6.01
N TYR A 125 -3.44 14.08 6.25
CA TYR A 125 -2.73 15.00 5.37
C TYR A 125 -1.25 15.02 5.73
N LEU A 126 -0.38 15.01 4.72
CA LEU A 126 1.06 15.14 4.89
C LEU A 126 1.64 16.02 3.79
N ASP A 127 2.59 16.89 4.12
CA ASP A 127 3.28 17.69 3.11
C ASP A 127 4.40 16.85 2.49
N MET A 128 4.31 16.62 1.19
CA MET A 128 5.14 15.63 0.49
C MET A 128 5.59 16.12 -0.87
N SER A 129 6.75 15.68 -1.34
CA SER A 129 7.23 15.98 -2.68
C SER A 129 8.01 14.81 -3.25
N LEU A 130 7.93 14.64 -4.57
CA LEU A 130 8.76 13.73 -5.32
C LEU A 130 9.50 14.55 -6.40
N LEU A 131 10.82 14.58 -6.32
CA LEU A 131 11.68 15.25 -7.29
C LEU A 131 12.23 14.21 -8.27
N LYS A 132 11.75 14.29 -9.52
CA LYS A 132 11.96 13.24 -10.53
C LYS A 132 13.37 13.24 -11.14
N SER A 133 14.07 14.37 -11.17
CA SER A 133 15.45 14.45 -11.67
C SER A 133 16.44 13.66 -10.80
N GLU A 134 16.17 13.59 -9.49
CA GLU A 134 17.09 13.02 -8.50
C GLU A 134 16.58 11.71 -7.89
N LYS A 135 15.36 11.26 -8.27
CA LYS A 135 14.65 10.10 -7.70
C LYS A 135 14.67 10.11 -6.16
N GLN A 136 14.31 11.26 -5.60
CA GLN A 136 14.18 11.48 -4.17
C GLN A 136 12.71 11.69 -3.82
N PHE A 137 12.20 10.90 -2.87
CA PHE A 137 10.90 11.11 -2.24
C PHE A 137 11.11 11.67 -0.84
N HIS A 138 10.50 12.81 -0.57
CA HIS A 138 10.60 13.50 0.71
C HIS A 138 9.22 13.81 1.27
N SER A 139 8.98 13.43 2.51
CA SER A 139 7.79 13.79 3.25
C SER A 139 8.16 14.39 4.60
N GLU A 140 7.58 15.55 4.87
CA GLU A 140 7.66 16.22 6.15
C GLU A 140 6.30 16.29 6.81
N SER A 141 6.30 16.01 8.11
CA SER A 141 5.10 15.88 8.90
C SER A 141 5.08 16.95 9.98
N SER A 142 3.93 17.61 10.19
CA SER A 142 3.79 18.60 11.26
C SER A 142 3.84 17.91 12.63
N ARG A 143 4.12 18.64 13.72
CA ARG A 143 4.22 18.07 15.08
C ARG A 143 3.01 17.23 15.53
N ILE A 144 1.86 17.35 14.88
CA ILE A 144 0.64 16.58 15.18
C ILE A 144 0.71 15.15 14.61
N TYR A 145 1.45 14.93 13.52
CA TYR A 145 1.60 13.62 12.88
C TYR A 145 3.09 13.40 12.63
N SER A 146 3.72 12.41 13.25
CA SER A 146 5.16 12.18 13.21
C SER A 146 5.56 11.11 12.18
N LEU A 147 5.37 11.37 10.89
CA LEU A 147 5.78 10.48 9.78
C LEU A 147 6.80 11.15 8.84
N PRO A 148 7.98 11.58 9.32
CA PRO A 148 9.08 11.91 8.43
C PRO A 148 9.51 10.67 7.64
N PHE A 149 9.66 10.84 6.33
CA PHE A 149 10.18 9.82 5.44
C PHE A 149 10.94 10.48 4.30
N LYS A 150 12.22 10.16 4.21
CA LYS A 150 13.13 10.59 3.16
C LYS A 150 13.71 9.34 2.53
N CYS A 151 13.66 9.25 1.21
CA CYS A 151 14.25 8.15 0.47
C CYS A 151 14.86 8.65 -0.83
N GLN A 152 16.10 8.27 -1.08
CA GLN A 152 16.81 8.50 -2.33
C GLN A 152 17.22 7.16 -2.92
N TYR A 153 16.94 6.97 -4.21
CA TYR A 153 17.12 5.67 -4.85
C TYR A 153 17.39 5.77 -6.35
N ASN A 154 18.11 4.79 -6.88
CA ASN A 154 18.25 4.55 -8.31
C ASN A 154 17.37 3.39 -8.75
N VAL A 155 16.88 3.45 -9.98
CA VAL A 155 16.01 2.40 -10.55
C VAL A 155 16.75 1.80 -11.72
N HIS A 156 16.89 0.48 -11.71
CA HIS A 156 17.53 -0.27 -12.77
C HIS A 156 16.65 -0.31 -14.03
N SER A 157 17.26 -0.46 -15.20
CA SER A 157 16.53 -0.41 -16.47
C SER A 157 15.63 -1.63 -16.69
N GLN A 158 16.08 -2.81 -16.27
CA GLN A 158 15.34 -4.06 -16.42
C GLN A 158 14.09 -4.08 -15.54
N ALA A 159 12.99 -4.58 -16.13
CA ALA A 159 11.72 -4.74 -15.44
C ALA A 159 11.16 -6.13 -15.72
N SER A 160 10.55 -6.76 -14.72
CA SER A 160 9.89 -8.05 -14.90
C SER A 160 8.73 -8.22 -13.92
N ARG A 161 7.89 -9.22 -14.17
CA ARG A 161 6.94 -9.68 -13.16
C ARG A 161 7.65 -10.57 -12.16
N MET A 162 7.18 -10.55 -10.92
CA MET A 162 7.69 -11.50 -9.94
C MET A 162 7.31 -12.92 -10.34
N LYS A 163 8.24 -13.85 -10.09
CA LYS A 163 8.01 -15.27 -10.36
C LYS A 163 7.00 -15.83 -9.36
N GLN A 164 6.18 -16.76 -9.83
CA GLN A 164 5.17 -17.41 -8.99
C GLN A 164 5.81 -18.14 -7.81
N GLY A 165 5.18 -18.05 -6.63
CA GLY A 165 5.62 -18.66 -5.39
C GLY A 165 6.78 -17.94 -4.70
N THR A 166 7.25 -16.81 -5.25
CA THR A 166 8.29 -16.00 -4.59
C THR A 166 7.72 -15.05 -3.56
N LEU A 167 8.56 -14.65 -2.59
CA LEU A 167 8.24 -13.59 -1.65
C LEU A 167 7.80 -12.30 -2.37
N GLY A 168 8.42 -11.94 -3.48
CA GLY A 168 8.05 -10.73 -4.21
C GLY A 168 6.64 -10.78 -4.81
N GLU A 169 6.23 -11.93 -5.38
CA GLU A 169 4.83 -12.12 -5.79
C GLU A 169 3.92 -11.98 -4.57
N TRP A 170 4.26 -12.66 -3.48
CA TRP A 170 3.51 -12.57 -2.23
C TRP A 170 3.52 -11.16 -1.63
N LEU A 171 4.48 -10.28 -1.87
CA LEU A 171 4.47 -8.91 -1.32
C LEU A 171 3.66 -7.94 -2.18
N LEU A 172 3.63 -8.15 -3.50
CA LEU A 172 3.09 -7.19 -4.46
C LEU A 172 1.66 -7.50 -4.87
N GLU A 173 1.36 -8.78 -5.08
CA GLU A 173 0.09 -9.24 -5.63
C GLU A 173 -0.99 -9.25 -4.54
N ARG A 174 -1.61 -8.09 -4.27
CA ARG A 174 -2.70 -7.90 -3.30
C ARG A 174 -3.86 -7.12 -3.90
N TYR A 175 -5.03 -7.76 -3.89
CA TYR A 175 -6.20 -7.36 -4.68
C TYR A 175 -7.41 -6.99 -3.82
N CYS A 176 -7.20 -6.75 -2.54
CA CYS A 176 -8.17 -6.10 -1.67
C CYS A 176 -7.48 -5.51 -0.45
N PHE A 177 -8.15 -4.57 0.20
CA PHE A 177 -7.84 -4.22 1.58
C PHE A 177 -8.99 -4.51 2.52
N TYR A 178 -8.64 -4.72 3.77
CA TYR A 178 -9.58 -4.89 4.87
C TYR A 178 -9.54 -3.67 5.79
N THR A 179 -10.70 -3.34 6.34
CA THR A 179 -10.86 -2.29 7.37
C THR A 179 -12.02 -2.66 8.28
N THR A 180 -12.24 -1.91 9.35
CA THR A 180 -13.40 -2.07 10.22
C THR A 180 -14.24 -0.81 10.23
N ASN A 181 -15.56 -0.97 10.28
CA ASN A 181 -16.45 0.15 10.54
C ASN A 181 -16.39 0.56 12.04
N PRO A 182 -17.01 1.68 12.45
CA PRO A 182 -17.02 2.12 13.85
C PRO A 182 -17.63 1.11 14.84
N GLN A 183 -18.46 0.17 14.38
CA GLN A 183 -19.02 -0.91 15.18
C GLN A 183 -18.12 -2.16 15.25
N GLY A 184 -16.91 -2.10 14.68
CA GLY A 184 -15.96 -3.22 14.65
C GLY A 184 -16.26 -4.29 13.60
N LYS A 185 -17.22 -4.07 12.70
CA LYS A 185 -17.54 -5.00 11.63
C LYS A 185 -16.45 -4.99 10.56
N LEU A 186 -15.97 -6.17 10.18
CA LEU A 186 -14.97 -6.32 9.14
C LEU A 186 -15.57 -5.99 7.76
N LEU A 187 -14.89 -5.11 7.04
CA LEU A 187 -15.23 -4.69 5.70
C LEU A 187 -14.09 -5.02 4.75
N ARG A 188 -14.44 -5.29 3.48
CA ARG A 188 -13.49 -5.52 2.40
C ARG A 188 -13.75 -4.52 1.27
N CYS A 189 -12.68 -3.97 0.73
CA CYS A 189 -12.68 -3.23 -0.52
C CYS A 189 -11.85 -4.00 -1.54
N ASP A 190 -12.48 -4.46 -2.61
CA ASP A 190 -11.80 -5.16 -3.70
C ASP A 190 -11.10 -4.18 -4.63
N ILE A 191 -9.88 -4.54 -5.03
CA ILE A 191 -9.03 -3.75 -5.91
C ILE A 191 -8.57 -4.65 -7.05
N TYR A 192 -8.64 -4.15 -8.27
CA TYR A 192 -8.12 -4.85 -9.44
C TYR A 192 -7.08 -4.01 -10.16
N HIS A 193 -5.95 -4.62 -10.47
CA HIS A 193 -4.91 -4.07 -11.30
C HIS A 193 -4.26 -5.20 -12.11
N GLU A 194 -3.51 -4.88 -13.16
CA GLU A 194 -2.67 -5.88 -13.82
C GLU A 194 -1.51 -6.29 -12.91
N PRO A 195 -0.95 -7.51 -13.04
CA PRO A 195 0.20 -7.92 -12.25
C PRO A 195 1.35 -6.92 -12.35
N TRP A 196 2.05 -6.71 -11.24
CA TRP A 196 3.07 -5.68 -11.15
C TRP A 196 4.26 -5.99 -12.08
N ILE A 197 4.67 -4.98 -12.86
CA ILE A 197 5.96 -4.98 -13.54
C ILE A 197 6.89 -4.13 -12.67
N VAL A 198 7.90 -4.76 -12.10
CA VAL A 198 8.82 -4.13 -11.16
C VAL A 198 10.25 -4.10 -11.67
N HIS A 199 10.94 -3.06 -11.26
CA HIS A 199 12.35 -2.82 -11.44
C HIS A 199 13.09 -3.05 -10.12
N ASP A 200 14.32 -3.52 -10.22
CA ASP A 200 15.25 -3.50 -9.10
C ASP A 200 15.65 -2.05 -8.76
N VAL A 201 15.93 -1.84 -7.49
CA VAL A 201 16.17 -0.52 -6.91
C VAL A 201 17.43 -0.59 -6.05
N GLU A 202 18.32 0.37 -6.28
CA GLU A 202 19.44 0.64 -5.39
C GLU A 202 19.04 1.79 -4.45
N LEU A 203 19.06 1.53 -3.15
CA LEU A 203 18.74 2.53 -2.13
C LEU A 203 20.02 3.29 -1.75
N MET A 204 20.02 4.59 -1.95
CA MET A 204 21.15 5.47 -1.56
C MET A 204 20.97 5.97 -0.14
N GLU A 205 19.74 6.36 0.22
CA GLU A 205 19.38 6.88 1.53
C GLU A 205 17.94 6.46 1.85
N VAL A 206 17.71 6.01 3.09
CA VAL A 206 16.38 5.79 3.64
C VAL A 206 16.39 6.25 5.09
N GLU A 207 15.64 7.31 5.38
CA GLU A 207 15.49 7.84 6.72
C GLU A 207 14.00 7.97 7.05
N HIS A 208 13.57 7.24 8.09
CA HIS A 208 12.23 7.39 8.66
C HIS A 208 12.17 6.82 10.07
N ASN A 209 11.16 7.23 10.82
CA ASN A 209 10.80 6.65 12.11
C ASN A 209 9.46 5.89 12.06
N ILE A 210 8.86 5.74 10.87
CA ILE A 210 7.50 5.19 10.66
C ILE A 210 7.26 3.88 11.42
N LEU A 211 8.16 2.90 11.34
CA LEU A 211 7.98 1.63 12.04
C LEU A 211 7.98 1.79 13.57
N SER A 212 8.80 2.69 14.10
CA SER A 212 8.81 2.99 15.53
C SER A 212 7.56 3.77 15.97
N THR A 213 7.10 4.73 15.18
CA THR A 213 5.95 5.55 15.55
C THR A 213 4.63 4.82 15.35
N ALA A 214 4.49 4.05 14.27
CA ALA A 214 3.25 3.36 13.95
C ALA A 214 3.10 2.01 14.66
N LEU A 215 4.22 1.33 14.97
CA LEU A 215 4.22 -0.06 15.47
C LEU A 215 5.11 -0.28 16.69
N ASN A 216 5.76 0.77 17.21
CA ASN A 216 6.73 0.67 18.31
C ASN A 216 7.89 -0.29 18.03
N ILE A 217 8.30 -0.40 16.75
CA ILE A 217 9.41 -1.25 16.30
C ILE A 217 10.68 -0.41 16.14
N SER A 218 11.77 -0.82 16.80
CA SER A 218 13.10 -0.23 16.56
C SER A 218 13.60 -0.63 15.18
N SER A 219 13.58 0.31 14.22
CA SER A 219 13.90 0.07 12.81
C SER A 219 15.38 0.11 12.45
N LYS A 220 16.26 0.52 13.38
CA LYS A 220 17.65 0.94 13.08
C LYS A 220 18.57 -0.14 12.49
N ALA A 221 18.11 -1.40 12.36
CA ALA A 221 18.92 -2.51 11.86
C ALA A 221 18.29 -3.31 10.71
N ILE A 222 17.13 -2.89 10.18
CA ILE A 222 16.42 -3.68 9.16
C ILE A 222 16.50 -2.96 7.81
N ASN A 223 17.33 -3.50 6.92
CA ASN A 223 17.35 -3.06 5.52
C ASN A 223 16.08 -3.56 4.82
N PRO A 224 15.31 -2.67 4.16
CA PRO A 224 14.14 -3.11 3.41
C PRO A 224 14.53 -3.83 2.13
N ILE A 225 13.63 -4.68 1.64
CA ILE A 225 13.64 -5.14 0.26
C ILE A 225 12.91 -4.08 -0.58
N PRO A 226 13.56 -3.45 -1.58
CA PRO A 226 12.91 -2.45 -2.39
C PRO A 226 12.37 -3.03 -3.71
N HIS A 227 11.23 -2.51 -4.15
CA HIS A 227 10.74 -2.69 -5.52
C HIS A 227 10.25 -1.35 -6.07
N TYR A 228 10.39 -1.13 -7.38
CA TYR A 228 9.83 0.06 -8.02
C TYR A 228 8.97 -0.31 -9.23
N SER A 229 7.83 0.34 -9.37
CA SER A 229 7.01 0.27 -10.59
C SER A 229 6.75 1.66 -11.15
N LYS A 230 6.89 1.80 -12.48
CA LYS A 230 6.71 3.08 -13.16
C LYS A 230 5.28 3.58 -13.10
N GLN A 231 4.32 2.68 -13.32
CA GLN A 231 2.91 3.05 -13.43
C GLN A 231 2.01 1.84 -13.22
N LEU A 232 0.85 2.08 -12.61
CA LEU A 232 -0.22 1.11 -12.50
C LEU A 232 -1.59 1.81 -12.60
N SER A 233 -2.52 1.17 -13.30
CA SER A 233 -3.94 1.54 -13.25
C SER A 233 -4.71 0.58 -12.36
N VAL A 234 -5.54 1.15 -11.50
CA VAL A 234 -6.21 0.42 -10.42
C VAL A 234 -7.70 0.72 -10.47
N HIS A 235 -8.53 -0.31 -10.47
CA HIS A 235 -9.98 -0.21 -10.28
C HIS A 235 -10.32 -0.59 -8.84
N ILE A 236 -11.24 0.15 -8.23
CA ILE A 236 -11.58 0.06 -6.81
C ILE A 236 -13.09 -0.13 -6.68
N TRP A 237 -13.52 -1.15 -5.94
CA TRP A 237 -14.93 -1.43 -5.67
C TRP A 237 -15.44 -0.70 -4.42
N PRO A 238 -16.77 -0.61 -4.24
CA PRO A 238 -17.34 -0.20 -2.96
C PRO A 238 -16.94 -1.13 -1.82
N LEU A 239 -16.95 -0.61 -0.59
CA LEU A 239 -16.82 -1.45 0.60
C LEU A 239 -18.02 -2.40 0.71
N ILE A 240 -17.72 -3.65 1.01
CA ILE A 240 -18.71 -4.65 1.38
C ILE A 240 -18.41 -5.15 2.79
N SER A 241 -19.46 -5.50 3.52
CA SER A 241 -19.29 -6.27 4.74
C SER A 241 -19.03 -7.73 4.40
N ILE A 242 -18.17 -8.37 5.18
CA ILE A 242 -17.91 -9.81 5.11
C ILE A 242 -18.16 -10.47 6.47
#